data_AF-X0S748-F1
#
_entry.id   AF-X0S748-F1
#
_cell.length_a   1.000
_cell.length_b   1.000
_cell.length_c   1.000
_cell.angle_alpha   90.00
_cell.angle_beta   90.00
_cell.angle_gamma   90.00
#
_symmetry.space_group_name_H-M   'P 1'
#
loop_
_entity.id
_entity.type
_entity.pdbx_description
1 polymer ?
#
loop_
_entity_poly.entity_id
_entity_poly.type
_entity_poly.pdbx_seq_one_letter_code
_entity_poly.pdbx_strand_id
1 'polypeptide(L)'
;MRKRILITGGAGFIGSHLCEKLLDEGNEVICVDNFFTGSKQNIIHLIDNPYFEIVRHDITFSLYIEVDEIYNLACPASPVYYSFDPVQTTKTSVIGAINMLGLAKRLKIKI
;
A
#
# COMPACT_ATOMS: atom_id res chain seq x y z
N MET A 1 -17.68 -9.45 9.28
CA MET A 1 -16.43 -9.74 10.00
C MET A 1 -15.43 -8.67 9.65
N ARG A 2 -14.73 -8.11 10.64
CA ARG A 2 -13.64 -7.16 10.44
C ARG A 2 -12.49 -7.87 9.71
N LYS A 3 -11.96 -7.27 8.65
CA LYS A 3 -10.79 -7.77 7.91
C LYS A 3 -9.56 -6.94 8.24
N ARG A 4 -8.37 -7.53 8.12
CA ARG A 4 -7.08 -6.84 8.11
C ARG A 4 -6.63 -6.64 6.67
N ILE A 5 -6.59 -5.40 6.20
CA ILE A 5 -6.43 -5.05 4.78
C ILE A 5 -5.12 -4.31 4.57
N LEU A 6 -4.31 -4.79 3.61
CA LEU A 6 -3.08 -4.13 3.18
C LEU A 6 -3.34 -3.19 2.01
N ILE A 7 -2.83 -1.96 2.06
CA ILE A 7 -2.89 -1.01 0.95
C ILE A 7 -1.47 -0.55 0.63
N THR A 8 -0.93 -0.97 -0.52
CA THR A 8 0.35 -0.44 -1.00
C THR A 8 0.11 0.89 -1.71
N GLY A 9 1.00 1.87 -1.54
CA GLY A 9 0.75 3.23 -2.02
C GLY A 9 -0.33 3.95 -1.21
N GLY A 10 -0.56 3.52 0.04
CA GLY A 10 -1.62 4.03 0.91
C GLY A 10 -1.45 5.50 1.30
N ALA A 11 -0.26 6.08 1.17
CA ALA A 11 -0.03 7.50 1.38
C ALA A 11 -0.13 8.32 0.09
N GLY A 12 -0.45 7.68 -1.05
CA GLY A 12 -0.77 8.34 -2.31
C GLY A 12 -2.21 8.87 -2.34
N PHE A 13 -2.58 9.56 -3.43
CA PHE A 13 -3.89 10.20 -3.57
C PHE A 13 -5.06 9.20 -3.43
N ILE A 14 -5.10 8.15 -4.25
CA ILE A 14 -6.18 7.14 -4.18
C ILE A 14 -6.05 6.30 -2.91
N GLY A 15 -4.82 5.93 -2.55
CA GLY A 15 -4.54 5.07 -1.40
C GLY A 15 -5.06 5.64 -0.09
N SER A 16 -4.88 6.95 0.16
CA SER A 16 -5.28 7.55 1.44
C SER A 16 -6.79 7.59 1.62
N HIS A 17 -7.53 7.90 0.56
CA HIS A 17 -9.00 7.88 0.58
C HIS A 17 -9.54 6.46 0.75
N LEU A 18 -8.86 5.46 0.17
CA LEU A 18 -9.21 4.06 0.37
C LEU A 18 -8.93 3.61 1.82
N CYS A 19 -7.84 4.08 2.42
CA CYS A 19 -7.54 3.82 3.84
C CYS A 19 -8.68 4.33 4.73
N GLU A 20 -9.05 5.60 4.59
CA GLU A 20 -10.12 6.24 5.36
C GLU A 20 -11.45 5.49 5.20
N LYS A 21 -11.86 5.23 3.96
CA LYS A 21 -13.10 4.49 3.68
C LYS A 21 -13.14 3.11 4.32
N LEU A 22 -12.05 2.34 4.25
CA LEU A 22 -12.03 0.98 4.78
C LEU A 22 -12.00 0.95 6.32
N LEU A 23 -11.40 1.96 6.94
CA LEU A 23 -11.48 2.16 8.39
C LEU A 23 -12.92 2.50 8.82
N ASP A 24 -13.61 3.37 8.08
CA ASP A 24 -15.01 3.73 8.33
C ASP A 24 -15.96 2.53 8.20
N GLU A 25 -15.63 1.59 7.33
CA GLU A 25 -16.33 0.29 7.20
C GLU A 25 -16.02 -0.68 8.36
N GLY A 26 -15.14 -0.30 9.29
CA GLY A 26 -14.81 -1.05 10.51
C GLY A 26 -13.68 -2.06 10.35
N ASN A 27 -12.89 -1.97 9.28
CA ASN A 27 -11.73 -2.83 9.02
C ASN A 27 -10.46 -2.34 9.74
N GLU A 28 -9.45 -3.21 9.80
CA GLU A 28 -8.08 -2.82 10.16
C GLU A 28 -7.31 -2.56 8.86
N VAL A 29 -6.60 -1.43 8.78
CA VAL A 29 -5.91 -1.00 7.57
C VAL A 29 -4.43 -0.84 7.84
N ILE A 30 -3.63 -1.48 6.98
CA ILE A 30 -2.17 -1.37 6.97
C ILE A 30 -1.77 -0.60 5.70
N CYS A 31 -1.35 0.65 5.88
CA CYS A 31 -0.81 1.48 4.82
C CYS A 31 0.69 1.18 4.62
N VAL A 32 1.06 0.62 3.48
CA VAL A 32 2.45 0.44 3.05
C VAL A 32 2.83 1.51 2.05
N ASP A 33 3.83 2.32 2.37
CA ASP A 33 4.33 3.36 1.47
C ASP A 33 5.80 3.68 1.73
N ASN A 34 6.58 3.97 0.69
CA ASN A 34 7.97 4.43 0.82
C ASN A 34 8.09 5.97 0.80
N PHE A 35 6.99 6.69 0.56
CA PHE A 35 6.87 8.13 0.40
C PHE A 35 7.66 8.69 -0.79
N PHE A 36 7.82 7.90 -1.86
CA PHE A 36 8.47 8.39 -3.08
C PHE A 36 7.62 9.45 -3.79
N THR A 37 6.33 9.17 -4.00
CA THR A 37 5.33 10.15 -4.48
C THR A 37 4.18 10.39 -3.50
N GLY A 38 3.99 9.50 -2.53
CA GLY A 38 3.04 9.66 -1.44
C GLY A 38 3.52 10.66 -0.39
N SER A 39 2.59 11.17 0.42
CA SER A 39 2.88 12.13 1.48
C SER A 39 2.26 11.69 2.80
N LYS A 40 3.04 11.77 3.89
CA LYS A 40 2.52 11.52 5.25
C LYS A 40 1.33 12.42 5.59
N GLN A 41 1.27 13.62 5.00
CA GLN A 41 0.16 14.55 5.21
C GLN A 41 -1.19 13.96 4.79
N ASN A 42 -1.21 13.06 3.80
CA ASN A 42 -2.44 12.43 3.30
C ASN A 42 -3.06 11.45 4.29
N ILE A 43 -2.31 10.97 5.28
CA ILE A 43 -2.74 9.93 6.22
C ILE A 43 -2.56 10.35 7.69
N ILE A 44 -2.09 11.57 7.95
CA ILE A 44 -1.77 12.01 9.32
C ILE A 44 -2.99 12.00 10.24
N HIS A 45 -4.17 12.27 9.70
CA HIS A 45 -5.45 12.25 10.41
C HIS A 45 -5.91 10.83 10.79
N LEU A 46 -5.32 9.79 10.18
CA LEU A 46 -5.63 8.39 10.47
C LEU A 46 -4.71 7.79 11.54
N ILE A 47 -3.57 8.43 11.87
CA ILE A 47 -2.50 7.86 12.71
C ILE A 47 -2.98 7.51 14.13
N ASP A 48 -3.91 8.28 14.68
CA ASP A 48 -4.41 8.05 16.04
C ASP A 48 -5.53 6.97 16.08
N ASN A 49 -5.94 6.42 14.93
CA ASN A 49 -6.92 5.34 14.89
C ASN A 49 -6.24 4.01 15.30
N PRO A 50 -6.72 3.29 16.33
CA PRO A 50 -6.11 2.06 16.81
C PRO A 50 -6.14 0.90 15.79
N TYR A 51 -6.93 1.03 14.72
CA TYR A 51 -7.04 0.06 13.64
C TYR A 51 -6.27 0.47 12.38
N PHE A 52 -5.48 1.54 12.44
CA PHE A 52 -4.63 1.99 11.35
C PHE A 52 -3.15 1.81 11.69
N GLU A 53 -2.41 1.17 10.78
CA GLU A 53 -0.97 0.95 10.89
C GLU A 53 -0.25 1.51 9.66
N ILE A 54 0.84 2.23 9.85
CA ILE A 54 1.70 2.69 8.74
C ILE A 54 3.01 1.91 8.77
N VAL A 55 3.33 1.26 7.66
CA VAL A 55 4.59 0.56 7.44
C VAL A 55 5.37 1.28 6.35
N ARG A 56 6.47 1.94 6.72
CA ARG A 56 7.36 2.56 5.75
C ARG A 56 8.19 1.47 5.05
N HIS A 57 7.81 1.10 3.84
CA HIS A 57 8.42 -0.02 3.11
C HIS A 57 8.33 0.17 1.60
N ASP A 58 9.37 -0.28 0.89
CA ASP A 58 9.40 -0.34 -0.56
C ASP A 58 9.01 -1.75 -1.02
N ILE A 59 7.92 -1.86 -1.77
CA ILE A 59 7.36 -3.16 -2.18
C ILE A 59 8.27 -3.97 -3.10
N THR A 60 9.35 -3.37 -3.65
CA THR A 60 10.39 -4.11 -4.38
C THR A 60 11.16 -5.09 -3.49
N PHE A 61 11.06 -4.95 -2.16
CA PHE A 61 11.52 -5.93 -1.19
C PHE A 61 10.36 -6.77 -0.64
N SER A 62 10.65 -8.04 -0.31
CA SER A 62 9.67 -8.95 0.28
C SER A 62 9.07 -8.39 1.56
N LEU A 63 7.75 -8.54 1.71
CA LEU A 63 6.99 -8.16 2.90
C LEU A 63 6.28 -9.39 3.46
N TYR A 64 6.47 -9.66 4.75
CA TYR A 64 5.91 -10.82 5.43
C TYR A 64 4.96 -10.34 6.52
N ILE A 65 3.68 -10.21 6.18
CA ILE A 65 2.61 -9.77 7.08
C ILE A 65 1.37 -10.63 6.87
N GLU A 66 0.56 -10.80 7.91
CA GLU A 66 -0.67 -11.59 7.85
C GLU A 66 -1.87 -10.66 7.64
N VAL A 67 -2.56 -10.80 6.50
CA VAL A 67 -3.68 -9.95 6.08
C VAL A 67 -4.72 -10.80 5.34
N ASP A 68 -5.94 -10.29 5.24
CA ASP A 68 -7.07 -10.98 4.59
C ASP A 68 -7.31 -10.52 3.14
N GLU A 69 -6.80 -9.33 2.78
CA GLU A 69 -7.02 -8.69 1.48
C GLU A 69 -5.90 -7.68 1.19
N ILE A 70 -5.53 -7.54 -0.09
CA ILE A 70 -4.52 -6.59 -0.55
C ILE A 70 -5.13 -5.67 -1.62
N TYR A 71 -4.88 -4.37 -1.50
CA TYR A 71 -5.06 -3.40 -2.58
C TYR A 71 -3.68 -2.90 -3.00
N ASN A 72 -3.23 -3.31 -4.19
CA ASN A 72 -1.90 -2.95 -4.69
C ASN A 72 -1.92 -1.68 -5.55
N LEU A 73 -1.72 -0.51 -4.94
CA LEU A 73 -1.77 0.81 -5.61
C LEU A 73 -0.39 1.50 -5.72
N ALA A 74 0.67 0.90 -5.20
CA ALA A 74 2.02 1.46 -5.27
C ALA A 74 2.56 1.45 -6.72
N CYS A 75 2.52 2.62 -7.36
CA CYS A 75 3.17 2.89 -8.64
C CYS A 75 3.25 4.42 -8.84
N PRO A 76 4.36 5.00 -9.34
CA PRO A 76 4.39 6.41 -9.72
C PRO A 76 3.40 6.68 -10.87
N ALA A 77 2.36 7.49 -10.62
CA ALA A 77 1.27 7.68 -11.59
C ALA A 77 1.46 8.87 -12.56
N SER A 78 2.26 9.88 -12.19
CA SER A 78 2.47 11.08 -13.02
C SER A 78 3.63 10.89 -14.01
N PRO A 79 3.51 11.37 -15.27
CA PRO A 79 4.60 11.36 -16.25
C PRO A 79 5.90 11.94 -15.76
N VAL A 80 5.84 13.01 -14.96
CA VAL A 80 7.04 13.62 -14.38
C VAL A 80 7.76 12.64 -13.46
N TYR A 81 7.03 11.87 -12.65
CA TYR A 81 7.61 10.98 -11.66
C TYR A 81 8.02 9.61 -12.21
N TYR A 82 7.22 9.01 -13.10
CA TYR A 82 7.60 7.71 -13.67
C TYR A 82 8.76 7.83 -14.68
N SER A 83 8.93 8.99 -15.33
CA SER A 83 10.06 9.23 -16.24
C SER A 83 11.33 9.69 -15.52
N PHE A 84 11.22 10.14 -14.28
CA PHE A 84 12.37 10.58 -13.48
C PHE A 84 13.34 9.43 -13.20
N ASP A 85 12.81 8.28 -12.76
CA ASP A 85 13.56 7.06 -12.57
C ASP A 85 12.81 5.87 -13.21
N PRO A 86 13.06 5.59 -14.50
CA PRO A 86 12.39 4.50 -15.19
C PRO A 86 12.78 3.13 -14.62
N VAL A 87 13.99 2.98 -14.07
CA VAL A 87 14.44 1.71 -13.47
C VAL A 87 13.64 1.44 -12.20
N GLN A 88 13.52 2.42 -11.30
CA GLN A 88 12.74 2.27 -10.07
C GLN A 88 11.24 2.10 -10.37
N THR A 89 10.72 2.79 -11.39
CA THR A 89 9.34 2.61 -11.86
C THR A 89 9.12 1.17 -12.31
N THR A 90 9.98 0.63 -13.18
CA THR A 90 9.86 -0.76 -13.65
C THR A 90 9.98 -1.75 -12.49
N LYS A 91 10.93 -1.54 -11.56
CA LYS A 91 11.05 -2.40 -10.37
C LYS A 91 9.78 -2.40 -9.54
N THR A 92 9.22 -1.22 -9.26
CA THR A 92 7.99 -1.07 -8.47
C THR A 92 6.82 -1.79 -9.13
N SER A 93 6.61 -1.56 -10.44
CA SER A 93 5.51 -2.15 -11.19
C SER A 93 5.63 -3.66 -11.41
N VAL A 94 6.86 -4.19 -11.50
CA VAL A 94 7.10 -5.61 -11.82
C VAL A 94 7.49 -6.39 -10.57
N ILE A 95 8.62 -6.07 -9.95
CA ILE A 95 9.12 -6.78 -8.76
C ILE A 95 8.16 -6.55 -7.58
N GLY A 96 7.69 -5.31 -7.40
CA GLY A 96 6.71 -5.00 -6.38
C GLY A 96 5.42 -5.78 -6.53
N ALA A 97 4.87 -5.84 -7.74
CA ALA A 97 3.69 -6.65 -8.03
C ALA A 97 3.93 -8.15 -7.79
N ILE A 98 5.08 -8.69 -8.19
CA ILE A 98 5.46 -10.10 -7.92
C ILE A 98 5.50 -10.38 -6.42
N ASN A 99 6.07 -9.47 -5.61
CA ASN A 99 6.13 -9.64 -4.16
C ASN A 99 4.73 -9.65 -3.53
N MET A 100 3.84 -8.74 -3.95
CA MET A 100 2.47 -8.70 -3.43
C MET A 100 1.63 -9.91 -3.89
N LEU A 101 1.79 -10.36 -5.13
CA LEU A 101 1.19 -11.60 -5.62
C LEU A 101 1.73 -12.83 -4.86
N GLY A 102 3.02 -12.85 -4.55
CA GLY A 102 3.66 -13.88 -3.73
C GLY A 102 3.09 -13.92 -2.32
N LEU A 103 2.89 -12.76 -1.70
CA LEU A 103 2.24 -12.63 -0.40
C LEU A 103 0.79 -13.14 -0.45
N ALA A 104 0.00 -12.69 -1.43
CA ALA A 104 -1.38 -13.12 -1.62
C ALA A 104 -1.48 -14.64 -1.81
N LYS A 105 -0.59 -15.23 -2.62
CA LYS A 105 -0.51 -16.67 -2.84
C LYS A 105 -0.17 -17.45 -1.56
N ARG A 106 0.80 -16.96 -0.77
CA ARG A 106 1.19 -17.58 0.51
C ARG A 106 0.01 -17.65 1.48
N LEU A 107 -0.78 -16.58 1.54
CA LEU A 107 -1.92 -16.44 2.45
C LEU A 107 -3.23 -17.01 1.88
N LYS A 108 -3.30 -17.30 0.58
CA LYS A 108 -4.50 -17.72 -0.15
C LYS A 108 -5.63 -16.69 -0.10
N ILE A 109 -5.27 -15.42 -0.29
CA ILE A 109 -6.17 -14.26 -0.20
C ILE A 109 -6.33 -13.54 -1.53
N LYS A 110 -7.24 -12.57 -1.57
CA LYS A 110 -7.47 -11.69 -2.71
C LYS A 110 -6.44 -10.55 -2.77
N ILE A 111 -6.13 -10.13 -3.98
CA ILE A 111 -5.28 -8.99 -4.34
C ILE A 111 -5.84 -8.33 -5.61
#